data_AF-A0A925YEJ8-F1
#
_entry.id   AF-A0A925YEJ8-F1
#
_cell.length_a   1.000
_cell.length_b   1.000
_cell.length_c   1.000
_cell.angle_alpha   90.00
_cell.angle_beta   90.00
_cell.angle_gamma   90.00
#
_symmetry.space_group_name_H-M   'P 1'
#
loop_
_entity.id
_entity.type
_entity.pdbx_description
1 polymer ?
#
loop_
_entity_poly.entity_id
_entity_poly.type
_entity_poly.pdbx_seq_one_letter_code
_entity_poly.pdbx_strand_id
1 'polypeptide(L)' 'MAADDRRDALEAIFSAVVAAAHPATMLATHLPEPPKGRVMLLAAGKAGASMAAAAADHYARH' A
#
# COMPACT_ATOMS: atom_id res chain seq x y z
N MET A 1 -10.65 26.82 18.39
CA MET A 1 -10.35 25.40 18.13
C MET A 1 -10.25 24.73 19.49
N ALA A 2 -11.29 24.00 19.87
CA ALA A 2 -11.30 23.23 21.12
C ALA A 2 -10.22 22.13 21.04
N ALA A 3 -9.81 21.58 22.19
CA ALA A 3 -8.77 20.56 22.22
C ALA A 3 -9.16 19.30 21.41
N ASP A 4 -10.46 18.97 21.37
CA ASP A 4 -11.01 17.86 20.59
C ASP A 4 -10.89 18.10 19.07
N ASP A 5 -11.20 19.33 18.59
CA ASP A 5 -11.03 19.69 17.17
C ASP A 5 -9.59 19.48 16.66
N ARG A 6 -8.59 19.70 17.53
CA ARG A 6 -7.17 19.53 17.15
C ARG A 6 -6.80 18.06 17.08
N ARG A 7 -7.31 17.23 17.98
CA ARG A 7 -7.10 15.78 17.95
C ARG A 7 -7.67 15.20 16.67
N ASP A 8 -8.93 15.53 16.35
CA ASP A 8 -9.62 15.02 15.17
C ASP A 8 -8.88 15.41 13.89
N ALA A 9 -8.40 16.65 13.80
CA ALA A 9 -7.60 17.10 12.66
C ALA A 9 -6.29 16.31 12.50
N LEU A 10 -5.58 16.03 13.60
CA LEU A 10 -4.33 15.25 13.56
C LEU A 10 -4.59 13.78 13.21
N GLU A 11 -5.66 13.19 13.74
CA GLU A 11 -6.06 11.82 13.43
C GLU A 11 -6.46 11.67 11.96
N ALA A 12 -7.16 12.66 11.40
CA ALA A 12 -7.49 12.70 9.97
C ALA A 12 -6.22 12.75 9.10
N ILE A 13 -5.25 13.62 9.45
CA ILE A 13 -3.96 13.71 8.73
C ILE A 13 -3.21 12.38 8.83
N PHE A 14 -3.12 11.80 10.03
CA PHE A 14 -2.43 10.53 10.24
C PHE A 14 -3.05 9.41 9.41
N SER A 15 -4.38 9.28 9.45
CA SER A 15 -5.11 8.27 8.68
C SER A 15 -4.89 8.43 7.18
N ALA A 16 -4.94 9.67 6.67
CA ALA A 16 -4.65 9.95 5.27
C ALA A 16 -3.24 9.55 4.86
N VAL A 17 -2.23 9.83 5.70
CA VAL A 17 -0.85 9.44 5.44
C VAL A 17 -0.68 7.92 5.48
N VAL A 18 -1.30 7.22 6.44
CA VAL A 18 -1.25 5.75 6.50
C VAL A 18 -1.89 5.14 5.27
N ALA A 19 -3.07 5.62 4.86
CA ALA A 19 -3.74 5.16 3.65
C ALA A 19 -2.89 5.40 2.39
N ALA A 20 -2.25 6.56 2.32
CA ALA A 20 -1.35 6.93 1.24
C ALA A 20 0.02 6.23 1.28
N ALA A 21 0.39 5.55 2.37
CA ALA A 21 1.60 4.76 2.56
C ALA A 21 1.36 3.23 2.57
N HIS A 22 0.11 2.79 2.66
CA HIS A 22 -0.31 1.39 2.63
C HIS A 22 -0.13 0.70 1.25
N PRO A 23 0.57 -0.46 1.14
CA PRO A 23 0.92 -1.13 -0.12
C PRO A 23 -0.16 -1.19 -1.20
N ALA A 24 -1.41 -1.45 -0.81
CA ALA A 24 -2.55 -1.53 -1.71
C ALA A 24 -2.79 -0.24 -2.53
N THR A 25 -2.34 0.91 -2.03
CA THR A 25 -2.58 2.23 -2.66
C THR A 25 -1.45 2.63 -3.61
N MET A 26 -0.18 2.50 -3.22
CA MET A 26 0.95 3.00 -4.02
C MET A 26 1.69 1.93 -4.80
N LEU A 27 1.68 0.66 -4.37
CA LEU A 27 2.62 -0.33 -4.90
C LEU A 27 2.42 -0.56 -6.41
N ALA A 28 1.17 -0.63 -6.87
CA ALA A 28 0.83 -0.92 -8.26
C ALA A 28 1.52 0.02 -9.26
N THR A 29 1.62 1.31 -8.95
CA THR A 29 2.23 2.32 -9.84
C THR A 29 3.76 2.16 -9.96
N HIS A 30 4.38 1.43 -9.03
CA HIS A 30 5.83 1.20 -9.02
C HIS A 30 6.21 -0.18 -9.54
N LEU A 31 5.24 -1.05 -9.82
CA LEU A 31 5.49 -2.36 -10.38
C LEU A 31 5.76 -2.27 -11.88
N PRO A 32 6.70 -3.07 -12.43
CA PRO A 32 6.87 -3.18 -13.87
C PRO A 32 5.62 -3.83 -14.50
N GLU A 33 5.44 -3.60 -15.80
CA GLU A 33 4.41 -4.29 -16.58
C GLU A 33 4.50 -5.82 -16.43
N PRO A 34 3.37 -6.54 -16.48
CA PRO A 34 3.35 -7.98 -16.35
C PRO A 34 4.24 -8.66 -17.41
N PRO A 35 5.29 -9.40 -17.03
CA PRO A 35 6.13 -10.10 -17.99
C PRO A 35 5.36 -11.29 -18.59
N LYS A 36 5.76 -11.70 -19.80
CA LYS A 36 5.23 -12.93 -20.41
C LYS A 36 5.62 -14.15 -19.57
N GLY A 37 4.64 -14.99 -19.24
CA GLY A 37 4.88 -16.26 -18.55
C GLY A 37 4.56 -16.21 -17.05
N ARG A 38 5.47 -16.72 -16.22
CA ARG A 38 5.25 -16.86 -14.77
C ARG A 38 5.94 -15.73 -14.00
N VAL A 39 5.24 -15.19 -13.01
CA VAL A 39 5.78 -14.22 -12.05
C VAL A 39 6.08 -14.94 -10.74
N MET A 40 7.30 -14.76 -10.20
CA MET A 40 7.66 -15.20 -8.84
C MET A 40 7.79 -13.96 -7.95
N LEU A 41 7.03 -13.92 -6.86
CA LEU A 41 7.08 -12.82 -5.89
C LEU A 41 7.92 -13.24 -4.68
N LEU A 42 8.94 -12.44 -4.37
CA LEU A 42 9.75 -12.59 -3.16
C LEU A 42 9.64 -11.30 -2.36
N ALA A 43 9.17 -11.41 -1.12
CA ALA A 43 9.08 -10.27 -0.21
C ALA A 43 9.70 -10.63 1.14
N ALA A 44 10.40 -9.67 1.73
CA ALA A 44 11.03 -9.81 3.03
C ALA A 44 10.87 -8.51 3.84
N GLY A 45 10.89 -8.64 5.16
CA GLY A 45 10.75 -7.52 6.09
C GLY A 45 9.32 -7.32 6.61
N LYS A 46 9.14 -6.31 7.47
CA LYS A 46 7.92 -6.10 8.27
C LYS A 46 6.65 -5.95 7.44
N ALA A 47 6.74 -5.33 6.26
CA ALA A 47 5.62 -5.15 5.33
C ALA A 47 5.61 -6.18 4.19
N GLY A 48 6.47 -7.21 4.25
CA GLY A 48 6.69 -8.15 3.15
C GLY A 48 5.41 -8.88 2.73
N ALA A 49 4.65 -9.39 3.69
CA ALA A 49 3.39 -10.09 3.42
C ALA A 49 2.35 -9.18 2.72
N SER A 50 2.15 -7.95 3.21
CA SER A 50 1.20 -7.00 2.61
C SER A 50 1.65 -6.49 1.23
N MET A 51 2.96 -6.34 1.03
CA MET A 51 3.53 -5.97 -0.27
C MET A 51 3.36 -7.10 -1.29
N ALA A 52 3.64 -8.35 -0.88
CA ALA A 52 3.43 -9.52 -1.73
C ALA A 52 1.96 -9.69 -2.10
N ALA A 53 1.03 -9.50 -1.17
CA ALA A 53 -0.41 -9.57 -1.43
C ALA A 53 -0.83 -8.50 -2.46
N ALA A 54 -0.45 -7.23 -2.25
CA ALA A 54 -0.79 -6.16 -3.18
C ALA A 54 -0.21 -6.38 -4.60
N ALA A 55 1.02 -6.90 -4.69
CA ALA A 55 1.64 -7.25 -5.97
C ALA A 55 0.95 -8.45 -6.65
N ALA A 56 0.57 -9.48 -5.88
CA ALA A 56 -0.17 -10.62 -6.39
C ALA A 56 -1.53 -10.19 -6.97
N ASP A 57 -2.27 -9.33 -6.24
CA ASP A 57 -3.54 -8.78 -6.70
C ASP A 57 -3.38 -7.92 -7.96
N HIS A 58 -2.28 -7.17 -8.08
CA HIS A 58 -1.99 -6.38 -9.29
C HIS A 58 -1.77 -7.30 -10.50
N TYR A 59 -0.88 -8.29 -10.39
CA TYR A 59 -0.54 -9.18 -11.50
C TYR A 59 -1.62 -10.22 -11.82
N ALA A 60 -2.54 -10.54 -10.90
CA ALA A 60 -3.66 -11.43 -11.18
C ALA A 60 -4.78 -10.76 -12.00
N ARG A 61 -4.79 -9.42 -12.07
CA ARG A 61 -5.81 -8.63 -12.80
C ARG A 61 -5.39 -8.25 -14.22
N HIS A 62 -4.16 -8.56 -14.62
CA HIS A 62 -3.59 -8.26 -15.95
C HIS A 62 -3.10 -9.54 -16.61
#